data_AF-A0A224A2H4-F1
#
_entry.id   AF-A0A224A2H4-F1
#
_cell.length_a   1.000
_cell.length_b   1.000
_cell.length_c   1.000
_cell.angle_alpha   90.00
_cell.angle_beta   90.00
_cell.angle_gamma   90.00
#
_symmetry.space_group_name_H-M   'P 1'
#
loop_
_entity.id
_entity.type
_entity.pdbx_description
1 polymer ?
#
loop_
_entity_poly.entity_id
_entity_poly.type
_entity_poly.pdbx_seq_one_letter_code
_entity_poly.pdbx_strand_id
1 'polypeptide(L)'
;DIQPAITIPIGAGTEIIAGEGMIVTAGGIDSHIHFICPQQIDEALMSGVTTMLGGGTGPATGTFATTCTPGPWHIHRMLEAAEAFPMNLGFLGKGNASSVEP
;
A
#
# COMPACT_ATOMS: atom_id res chain seq x y z
N ASP A 1 32.43 18.80 -8.44
CA ASP A 1 33.78 19.37 -8.23
C ASP A 1 33.84 20.89 -8.23
N ILE A 2 33.10 21.57 -9.11
CA ILE A 2 33.26 23.02 -9.37
C ILE A 2 32.14 23.92 -8.83
N GLN A 3 31.03 23.35 -8.36
CA GLN A 3 29.87 24.11 -7.87
C GLN A 3 29.92 24.29 -6.34
N PRO A 4 29.51 25.46 -5.80
CA PRO A 4 29.47 25.70 -4.37
C PRO A 4 28.30 24.96 -3.68
N ALA A 5 28.45 24.65 -2.39
CA ALA A 5 27.39 24.19 -1.46
C ALA A 5 26.59 22.94 -1.89
N ILE A 6 27.21 22.00 -2.59
CA ILE A 6 26.56 20.75 -3.01
C ILE A 6 26.34 19.80 -1.82
N THR A 7 25.08 19.38 -1.62
CA THR A 7 24.70 18.31 -0.68
C THR A 7 24.09 17.08 -1.36
N ILE A 8 23.66 17.20 -2.62
CA ILE A 8 23.13 16.12 -3.45
C ILE A 8 24.04 15.97 -4.69
N PRO A 9 25.03 15.07 -4.67
CA PRO A 9 25.96 14.88 -5.79
C PRO A 9 25.29 14.16 -6.97
N ILE A 10 25.64 14.55 -8.19
CA ILE A 10 25.23 13.91 -9.44
C ILE A 10 26.47 13.31 -10.11
N GLY A 11 26.40 12.03 -10.48
CA GLY A 11 27.51 11.31 -11.12
C GLY A 11 27.03 10.29 -12.15
N ALA A 12 27.94 9.43 -12.61
CA ALA A 12 27.65 8.45 -13.68
C ALA A 12 26.55 7.42 -13.33
N GLY A 13 26.27 7.21 -12.05
CA GLY A 13 25.22 6.32 -11.56
C GLY A 13 23.92 7.01 -11.15
N THR A 14 23.76 8.30 -11.46
CA THR A 14 22.59 9.10 -11.05
C THR A 14 21.59 9.22 -12.19
N GLU A 15 20.37 8.71 -12.00
CA GLU A 15 19.23 8.98 -12.87
C GLU A 15 18.57 10.34 -12.55
N ILE A 16 17.95 10.98 -13.54
CA ILE A 16 17.35 12.31 -13.44
C ILE A 16 15.88 12.26 -13.87
N ILE A 17 14.99 12.75 -13.00
CA ILE A 17 13.60 13.05 -13.35
C ILE A 17 13.44 14.58 -13.34
N ALA A 18 13.03 15.16 -14.47
CA ALA A 18 12.78 16.58 -14.62
C ALA A 18 11.48 16.98 -13.89
N GLY A 19 11.57 17.99 -13.02
CA GLY A 19 10.46 18.42 -12.14
C GLY A 19 10.14 19.91 -12.22
N GLU A 20 10.80 20.66 -13.10
CA GLU A 20 10.56 22.07 -13.30
C GLU A 20 9.11 22.34 -13.73
N GLY A 21 8.46 23.28 -13.04
CA GLY A 21 7.04 23.60 -13.28
C GLY A 21 6.03 22.59 -12.73
N MET A 22 6.48 21.52 -12.07
CA MET A 22 5.62 20.49 -11.49
C MET A 22 5.44 20.68 -9.97
N ILE A 23 4.34 20.14 -9.44
CA ILE A 23 4.17 19.95 -8.00
C ILE A 23 4.46 18.47 -7.71
N VAL A 24 5.35 18.23 -6.75
CA VAL A 24 5.67 16.89 -6.26
C VAL A 24 5.17 16.76 -4.83
N THR A 25 4.41 15.70 -4.54
CA THR A 25 3.90 15.37 -3.21
C THR A 25 4.42 14.02 -2.77
N ALA A 26 4.29 13.71 -1.48
CA ALA A 26 4.33 12.31 -1.06
C ALA A 26 3.18 11.53 -1.71
N GLY A 27 3.33 10.22 -1.82
CA GLY A 27 2.24 9.34 -2.20
C GLY A 27 1.19 9.27 -1.09
N GLY A 28 -0.07 9.13 -1.48
CA GLY A 28 -1.20 9.00 -0.55
C GLY A 28 -1.13 7.71 0.27
N ILE A 29 -1.73 7.75 1.46
CA ILE A 29 -1.93 6.59 2.33
C ILE A 29 -3.43 6.46 2.57
N ASP A 30 -4.04 5.40 2.07
CA ASP A 30 -5.43 5.05 2.37
C ASP A 30 -5.44 3.97 3.45
N SER A 31 -6.08 4.27 4.59
CA SER A 31 -6.13 3.38 5.74
C SER A 31 -7.49 2.72 5.98
N HIS A 32 -8.41 2.79 5.01
CA HIS A 32 -9.74 2.17 5.11
C HIS A 32 -10.05 1.33 3.87
N ILE A 33 -9.15 0.43 3.52
CA ILE A 33 -9.33 -0.44 2.35
C ILE A 33 -10.11 -1.70 2.71
N HIS A 34 -11.18 -1.94 1.97
CA HIS A 34 -11.76 -3.27 1.86
C HIS A 34 -11.09 -3.97 0.69
N PHE A 35 -10.30 -5.02 0.94
CA PHE A 35 -9.61 -5.78 -0.11
C PHE A 35 -10.60 -6.74 -0.82
N ILE A 36 -11.56 -6.17 -1.53
CA ILE A 36 -12.64 -6.86 -2.24
C ILE A 36 -12.10 -7.49 -3.52
N CYS A 37 -11.28 -6.75 -4.25
CA CYS A 37 -10.69 -7.22 -5.49
C CYS A 37 -9.32 -6.56 -5.74
N PRO A 38 -8.40 -7.24 -6.44
CA PRO A 38 -7.06 -6.70 -6.69
C PRO A 38 -7.05 -5.46 -7.58
N GLN A 39 -8.09 -5.26 -8.41
CA GLN A 39 -8.20 -4.10 -9.31
C GLN A 39 -8.20 -2.75 -8.56
N GLN A 40 -8.60 -2.73 -7.28
CA GLN A 40 -8.54 -1.51 -6.47
C GLN A 40 -7.12 -0.98 -6.31
N ILE A 41 -6.09 -1.83 -6.43
CA ILE A 41 -4.70 -1.43 -6.29
C ILE A 41 -4.27 -0.53 -7.45
N ASP A 42 -4.65 -0.88 -8.68
CA ASP A 42 -4.34 -0.07 -9.86
C ASP A 42 -5.04 1.29 -9.76
N GLU A 43 -6.32 1.31 -9.37
CA GLU A 43 -7.06 2.59 -9.26
C GLU A 43 -6.51 3.46 -8.13
N ALA A 44 -6.12 2.87 -7.00
CA ALA A 44 -5.44 3.59 -5.92
C ALA A 44 -4.12 4.20 -6.42
N LEU A 45 -3.29 3.40 -7.11
CA LEU A 45 -2.00 3.87 -7.62
C LEU A 45 -2.15 4.99 -8.64
N MET A 46 -3.09 4.88 -9.58
CA MET A 46 -3.37 5.91 -10.58
C MET A 46 -3.95 7.19 -9.98
N SER A 47 -4.55 7.11 -8.79
CA SER A 47 -5.00 8.27 -8.02
C SER A 47 -3.89 8.94 -7.19
N GLY A 48 -2.68 8.35 -7.15
CA GLY A 48 -1.54 8.83 -6.38
C GLY A 48 -1.40 8.22 -4.98
N VAL A 49 -2.20 7.20 -4.61
CA VAL A 49 -2.03 6.43 -3.38
C VAL A 49 -0.93 5.39 -3.57
N THR A 50 0.00 5.31 -2.61
CA THR A 50 1.15 4.39 -2.67
C THR A 50 1.21 3.44 -1.48
N THR A 51 0.27 3.57 -0.55
CA THR A 51 0.10 2.66 0.59
C THR A 51 -1.37 2.42 0.86
N MET A 52 -1.75 1.16 1.00
CA MET A 52 -3.11 0.73 1.30
C MET A 52 -3.11 -0.13 2.58
N LEU A 53 -3.81 0.33 3.61
CA LEU A 53 -4.02 -0.40 4.86
C LEU A 53 -5.50 -0.75 4.99
N GLY A 54 -5.80 -1.99 5.33
CA GLY A 54 -7.18 -2.46 5.33
C GLY A 54 -7.31 -3.94 5.61
N GLY A 55 -8.41 -4.56 5.21
CA GLY A 55 -8.59 -6.00 5.38
C GLY A 55 -9.61 -6.57 4.40
N GLY A 56 -9.54 -7.88 4.23
CA GLY A 56 -10.38 -8.61 3.29
C GLY A 56 -9.74 -9.90 2.82
N THR A 57 -10.55 -10.69 2.11
CA THR A 57 -10.16 -11.99 1.52
C THR A 57 -10.72 -12.14 0.11
N GLY A 58 -10.87 -11.02 -0.62
CA GLY A 58 -11.60 -10.98 -1.88
C GLY A 58 -13.12 -10.76 -1.68
N PRO A 59 -13.96 -11.12 -2.67
CA PRO A 59 -15.37 -10.75 -2.73
C PRO A 59 -16.27 -11.63 -1.86
N ALA A 60 -15.93 -11.74 -0.57
CA ALA A 60 -16.71 -12.42 0.45
C ALA A 60 -17.60 -11.41 1.20
N THR A 61 -18.77 -11.86 1.68
CA THR A 61 -19.71 -11.02 2.45
C THR A 61 -19.05 -10.32 3.63
N GLY A 62 -18.11 -10.99 4.32
CA GLY A 62 -17.34 -10.39 5.40
C GLY A 62 -16.50 -9.20 4.93
N THR A 63 -15.78 -9.33 3.81
CA THR A 63 -14.98 -8.25 3.22
C THR A 63 -15.84 -7.10 2.73
N PHE A 64 -17.01 -7.37 2.15
CA PHE A 64 -17.92 -6.30 1.70
C PHE A 64 -18.38 -5.42 2.86
N ALA A 65 -18.48 -5.98 4.06
CA ALA A 65 -18.95 -5.28 5.24
C ALA A 65 -17.83 -4.74 6.14
N THR A 66 -16.66 -5.37 6.15
CA THR A 66 -15.60 -5.11 7.14
C THR A 66 -14.20 -5.14 6.52
N THR A 67 -13.32 -4.27 7.00
CA THR A 67 -11.89 -4.26 6.66
C THR A 67 -11.12 -5.31 7.47
N CYS A 68 -11.55 -6.57 7.43
CA CYS A 68 -10.96 -7.65 8.21
C CYS A 68 -10.46 -8.79 7.32
N THR A 69 -9.20 -9.17 7.51
CA THR A 69 -8.61 -10.43 7.01
C THR A 69 -8.60 -11.43 8.17
N PRO A 70 -9.61 -12.33 8.28
CA PRO A 70 -9.86 -13.08 9.50
C PRO A 70 -8.93 -14.30 9.64
N GLY A 71 -8.07 -14.27 10.67
CA GLY A 71 -7.30 -15.42 11.11
C GLY A 71 -5.98 -15.66 10.36
N PRO A 72 -5.09 -16.50 10.91
CA PRO A 72 -3.71 -16.63 10.42
C PRO A 72 -3.60 -17.11 8.97
N TRP A 73 -4.47 -18.04 8.56
CA TRP A 73 -4.45 -18.58 7.20
C TRP A 73 -4.74 -17.50 6.16
N HIS A 74 -5.79 -16.69 6.37
CA HIS A 74 -6.13 -15.61 5.44
C HIS A 74 -5.06 -14.51 5.44
N ILE A 75 -4.49 -14.15 6.59
CA ILE A 75 -3.38 -13.20 6.66
C ILE A 75 -2.20 -13.69 5.82
N HIS A 76 -1.81 -14.95 5.99
CA HIS A 76 -0.71 -15.53 5.22
C HIS A 76 -0.98 -15.53 3.71
N ARG A 77 -2.19 -15.90 3.27
CA ARG A 77 -2.58 -15.87 1.84
C ARG A 77 -2.62 -14.45 1.26
N MET A 78 -3.05 -13.46 2.04
CA MET A 78 -3.08 -12.07 1.58
C MET A 78 -1.67 -11.46 1.51
N LEU A 79 -0.78 -11.81 2.45
CA LEU A 79 0.64 -11.45 2.38
C LEU A 79 1.31 -12.08 1.15
N GLU A 80 1.03 -13.35 0.84
CA GLU A 80 1.52 -13.99 -0.39
C GLU A 80 1.00 -13.29 -1.65
N ALA A 81 -0.28 -12.91 -1.68
CA ALA A 81 -0.86 -12.17 -2.81
C ALA A 81 -0.28 -10.75 -2.96
N ALA A 82 0.18 -10.12 -1.88
CA ALA A 82 0.71 -8.77 -1.88
C ALA A 82 1.99 -8.63 -2.74
N GLU A 83 2.80 -9.69 -2.81
CA GLU A 83 4.06 -9.72 -3.59
C GLU A 83 3.86 -9.47 -5.09
N ALA A 84 2.64 -9.64 -5.60
CA ALA A 84 2.32 -9.41 -7.02
C ALA A 84 2.16 -7.93 -7.38
N PHE A 85 2.16 -7.00 -6.42
CA PHE A 85 1.74 -5.61 -6.65
C PHE A 85 2.79 -4.57 -6.23
N PRO A 86 2.97 -3.49 -6.99
CA PRO A 86 3.88 -2.39 -6.66
C PRO A 86 3.24 -1.40 -5.68
N MET A 87 2.77 -1.90 -4.53
CA MET A 87 2.04 -1.13 -3.51
C MET A 87 2.50 -1.55 -2.12
N ASN A 88 2.65 -0.61 -1.20
CA ASN A 88 2.84 -0.96 0.21
C ASN A 88 1.49 -1.42 0.78
N LEU A 89 1.38 -2.68 1.22
CA LEU A 89 0.13 -3.27 1.69
C LEU A 89 0.19 -3.66 3.17
N GLY A 90 -0.85 -3.32 3.93
CA GLY A 90 -1.01 -3.73 5.33
C GLY A 90 -2.39 -4.32 5.60
N PHE A 91 -2.44 -5.41 6.37
CA PHE A 91 -3.65 -6.19 6.62
C PHE A 91 -4.10 -6.16 8.09
N LEU A 92 -5.38 -5.86 8.30
CA LEU A 92 -6.04 -5.78 9.60
C LEU A 92 -6.75 -7.09 9.91
N GLY A 93 -6.53 -7.63 11.10
CA GLY A 93 -7.27 -8.79 11.61
C GLY A 93 -8.71 -8.46 11.99
N LYS A 94 -9.51 -9.49 12.28
CA LYS A 94 -10.83 -9.30 12.89
C LYS A 94 -10.67 -9.11 14.40
N GLY A 95 -10.94 -7.91 14.90
CA GLY A 95 -10.81 -7.57 16.33
C GLY A 95 -12.01 -7.94 17.19
N ASN A 96 -13.15 -8.31 16.58
CA ASN A 96 -14.37 -8.65 17.32
C ASN A 96 -14.25 -10.04 17.97
N ALA A 97 -13.83 -10.07 19.23
CA ALA A 97 -13.79 -11.27 20.07
C ALA A 97 -14.02 -10.90 21.54
N SER A 98 -14.44 -11.88 22.35
CA SER A 98 -14.53 -11.76 23.82
C SER A 98 -13.42 -12.52 24.55
N SER A 99 -12.57 -13.23 23.80
CA SER A 99 -11.36 -13.91 24.25
C SER A 99 -10.14 -13.36 23.52
N VAL A 100 -8.95 -13.52 24.12
CA VAL A 100 -7.67 -13.16 23.48
C VAL A 100 -7.28 -14.21 22.44
N GLU A 101 -7.52 -15.49 22.74
CA GLU A 101 -7.28 -16.57 21.79
C GLU A 101 -8.36 -16.58 20.69
N PRO A 102 -7.98 -16.91 19.44
CA PRO A 102 -8.91 -17.14 18.34
C PRO A 102 -9.92 -18.25 18.59
#